data_AF-A0A925D856-F1
#
_entry.id   AF-A0A925D856-F1
#
_cell.length_a   1.000
_cell.length_b   1.000
_cell.length_c   1.000
_cell.angle_alpha   90.00
_cell.angle_beta   90.00
_cell.angle_gamma   90.00
#
_symmetry.space_group_name_H-M   'P 1'
#
loop_
_entity.id
_entity.type
_entity.pdbx_description
1 polymer ?
#
loop_
_entity_poly.entity_id
_entity_poly.type
_entity_poly.pdbx_seq_one_letter_code
_entity_poly.pdbx_strand_id
1 'polypeptide(L)'
;MLQFSLRNLLIAVAAVAVGTAALLNAGAWWVSLLWGAVLLLLALAGFAAYFRREAQRAFWSGYLVAGSLYLLLLMYSVPQISQTNTWMPFGPLNYSSLVTTKVIYWAYSLLPTSKTTPQLTPPTPPAGMGMSSASMSGGMGGGQFSGGGQFVGGGMGFGGPPNPDYIDQELFAQVGQALWMLFVSWLGGTVAWGLFRTRGKSDNAANTAP
;
A
#
# COMPACT_ATOMS: atom_id res chain seq x y z
N MET A 1 -34.72 -8.82 -10.38
CA MET A 1 -33.68 -8.56 -11.40
C MET A 1 -32.87 -7.36 -10.95
N LEU A 2 -31.57 -7.53 -10.65
CA LEU A 2 -30.69 -6.42 -10.28
C LEU A 2 -30.43 -5.59 -11.54
N GLN A 3 -31.08 -4.43 -11.67
CA GLN A 3 -30.76 -3.48 -12.74
C GLN A 3 -29.42 -2.84 -12.41
N PHE A 4 -28.35 -3.37 -12.98
CA PHE A 4 -27.05 -2.72 -12.92
C PHE A 4 -27.12 -1.42 -13.72
N SER A 5 -27.01 -0.29 -13.00
CA SER A 5 -26.87 1.01 -13.65
C SER A 5 -25.51 1.06 -14.34
N LEU A 6 -25.51 1.23 -15.67
CA LEU A 6 -24.30 1.38 -16.49
C LEU A 6 -23.39 2.49 -15.96
N ARG A 7 -23.96 3.55 -15.38
CA ARG A 7 -23.23 4.63 -14.72
C ARG A 7 -22.37 4.14 -13.55
N ASN A 8 -22.91 3.28 -12.69
CA ASN A 8 -22.18 2.77 -11.53
C ASN A 8 -21.03 1.85 -11.97
N LEU A 9 -21.25 1.07 -13.03
CA LEU A 9 -20.21 0.23 -13.62
C LEU A 9 -19.06 1.08 -14.18
N LEU A 10 -19.37 2.14 -14.94
CA LEU A 10 -18.34 3.04 -15.48
C LEU A 10 -17.54 3.75 -14.37
N ILE A 11 -18.20 4.19 -13.30
CA ILE A 11 -17.52 4.80 -12.15
C ILE A 11 -16.58 3.79 -11.47
N ALA A 12 -17.03 2.54 -11.28
CA ALA A 12 -16.21 1.50 -10.69
C ALA A 12 -14.98 1.18 -11.55
N VAL A 13 -15.15 1.05 -12.87
CA VAL A 13 -14.04 0.81 -13.80
C VAL A 13 -13.06 1.98 -13.79
N ALA A 14 -13.54 3.22 -13.80
CA ALA A 14 -12.68 4.40 -13.72
C ALA A 14 -11.89 4.43 -12.40
N ALA A 15 -12.51 4.09 -11.27
CA ALA A 15 -11.83 4.02 -9.98
C ALA A 15 -10.74 2.94 -9.97
N VAL A 16 -11.01 1.76 -10.54
CA VAL A 16 -10.01 0.69 -10.67
C VAL A 16 -8.86 1.14 -11.57
N ALA A 17 -9.15 1.74 -12.72
CA ALA A 17 -8.12 2.24 -13.64
C ALA A 17 -7.21 3.29 -12.98
N VAL A 18 -7.78 4.24 -12.23
CA VAL A 18 -7.02 5.24 -11.47
C VAL A 18 -6.21 4.58 -10.36
N GLY A 19 -6.77 3.61 -9.64
CA GLY A 19 -6.05 2.86 -8.61
C GLY A 19 -4.86 2.09 -9.18
N THR A 20 -5.03 1.40 -10.30
CA THR A 20 -3.94 0.70 -11.00
C THR A 20 -2.90 1.69 -11.53
N ALA A 21 -3.31 2.82 -12.09
CA ALA A 21 -2.39 3.86 -12.57
C ALA A 21 -1.56 4.46 -11.41
N ALA A 22 -2.19 4.70 -10.26
CA ALA A 22 -1.52 5.18 -9.06
C ALA A 22 -0.51 4.16 -8.50
N LEU A 23 -0.83 2.87 -8.54
CA LEU A 23 0.08 1.80 -8.14
C LEU A 23 1.28 1.67 -9.09
N LEU A 24 1.05 1.71 -10.41
CA LEU A 24 2.11 1.57 -11.42
C LEU A 24 3.03 2.79 -11.53
N ASN A 25 2.63 3.91 -10.94
CA ASN A 25 3.39 5.15 -10.89
C ASN A 25 3.51 5.64 -9.43
N ALA A 26 3.62 4.73 -8.47
CA ALA A 26 3.60 5.11 -7.05
C ALA A 26 4.76 6.05 -6.73
N GLY A 27 4.40 7.26 -6.31
CA GLY A 27 5.32 8.33 -5.98
C GLY A 27 4.74 9.21 -4.88
N ALA A 28 5.56 10.09 -4.31
CA ALA A 28 5.16 10.94 -3.18
C ALA A 28 3.89 11.76 -3.48
N TRP A 29 3.72 12.22 -4.73
CA TRP A 29 2.54 12.98 -5.14
C TRP A 29 1.25 12.15 -5.11
N TRP A 30 1.27 10.88 -5.56
CA TRP A 30 0.12 9.98 -5.50
C TRP A 30 -0.23 9.63 -4.06
N VAL A 31 0.78 9.41 -3.23
CA VAL A 31 0.60 9.18 -1.79
C VAL A 31 -0.16 10.37 -1.19
N SER A 32 0.34 11.60 -1.38
CA SER A 32 -0.32 12.80 -0.84
C SER A 32 -1.74 12.98 -1.39
N LEU A 33 -1.94 12.75 -2.70
CA LEU A 33 -3.25 12.90 -3.33
C LEU A 33 -4.25 11.89 -2.77
N LEU A 34 -3.90 10.60 -2.71
CA LEU A 34 -4.81 9.56 -2.24
C LEU A 34 -5.09 9.67 -0.74
N TRP A 35 -4.08 9.93 0.08
CA TRP A 35 -4.29 10.17 1.51
C TRP A 35 -5.11 11.43 1.76
N GLY A 36 -4.86 12.51 1.00
CA GLY A 36 -5.69 13.71 1.04
C GLY A 36 -7.14 13.42 0.67
N ALA A 37 -7.38 12.64 -0.39
CA ALA A 37 -8.72 12.22 -0.81
C ALA A 37 -9.41 11.36 0.24
N VAL A 38 -8.70 10.43 0.88
CA VAL A 38 -9.20 9.61 1.99
C VAL A 38 -9.65 10.47 3.16
N LEU A 39 -8.80 11.39 3.62
CA LEU A 39 -9.10 12.26 4.76
C LEU A 39 -10.26 13.21 4.44
N LEU A 40 -10.27 13.79 3.23
CA LEU A 40 -11.35 14.63 2.75
C LEU A 40 -12.68 13.87 2.69
N LEU A 41 -12.69 12.65 2.13
CA LEU A 41 -13.89 11.82 2.06
C LEU A 41 -14.39 11.39 3.44
N LEU A 42 -13.50 11.09 4.40
CA LEU A 42 -13.89 10.83 5.78
C LEU A 42 -14.53 12.05 6.45
N ALA A 43 -13.94 13.23 6.27
CA ALA A 43 -14.52 14.48 6.78
C ALA A 43 -15.91 14.74 6.16
N LEU A 44 -16.02 14.62 4.82
CA LEU A 44 -17.29 14.75 4.11
C LEU A 44 -18.31 13.70 4.54
N ALA A 45 -17.87 12.47 4.84
CA ALA A 45 -18.75 11.42 5.39
C ALA A 45 -19.30 11.83 6.76
N GLY A 46 -18.50 12.49 7.60
CA GLY A 46 -18.95 13.04 8.88
C GLY A 46 -20.03 14.11 8.71
N PHE A 47 -19.79 15.08 7.83
CA PHE A 47 -20.80 16.10 7.49
C PHE A 47 -22.06 15.47 6.88
N ALA A 48 -21.91 14.52 5.95
CA ALA A 48 -23.03 13.85 5.32
C ALA A 48 -23.83 12.98 6.31
N ALA A 49 -23.17 12.33 7.26
CA ALA A 49 -23.82 11.57 8.33
C ALA A 49 -24.58 12.49 9.31
N TYR A 50 -24.15 13.74 9.46
CA TYR A 50 -24.83 14.72 10.30
C TYR A 50 -26.06 15.34 9.61
N PHE A 51 -25.93 15.78 8.36
CA PHE A 51 -26.99 16.53 7.67
C PHE A 51 -28.02 15.67 6.93
N ARG A 52 -27.69 14.44 6.52
CA ARG A 52 -28.63 13.59 5.75
C ARG A 52 -29.59 12.84 6.65
N ARG A 53 -30.80 12.60 6.13
CA ARG A 53 -31.85 11.83 6.82
C ARG A 53 -31.86 10.35 6.36
N GLU A 54 -32.39 9.49 7.23
CA GLU A 54 -32.75 8.09 6.95
C GLU A 54 -31.62 7.20 6.40
N ALA A 55 -31.89 6.47 5.31
CA ALA A 55 -31.01 5.43 4.78
C ALA A 55 -29.64 5.95 4.35
N GLN A 56 -29.57 7.19 3.84
CA GLN A 56 -28.29 7.77 3.44
C GLN A 56 -27.40 8.04 4.65
N ARG A 57 -27.98 8.40 5.80
CA ARG A 57 -27.22 8.57 7.04
C ARG A 57 -26.55 7.27 7.47
N ALA A 58 -27.26 6.15 7.38
CA ALA A 58 -26.72 4.83 7.72
C ALA A 58 -25.50 4.46 6.86
N PHE A 59 -25.55 4.76 5.55
CA PHE A 59 -24.41 4.56 4.66
C PHE A 59 -23.20 5.39 5.10
N TRP A 60 -23.37 6.71 5.28
CA TRP A 60 -22.26 7.59 5.64
C TRP A 60 -21.70 7.31 7.03
N SER A 61 -22.54 6.92 7.99
CA SER A 61 -22.07 6.47 9.30
C SER A 61 -21.27 5.17 9.22
N GLY A 62 -21.71 4.21 8.41
CA GLY A 62 -20.96 2.96 8.20
C GLY A 62 -19.62 3.21 7.52
N TYR A 63 -19.60 4.12 6.54
CA TYR A 63 -18.38 4.56 5.87
C TYR A 63 -17.39 5.20 6.84
N LEU A 64 -17.86 6.16 7.64
CA LEU A 64 -17.04 6.86 8.62
C LEU A 64 -16.51 5.90 9.69
N VAL A 65 -17.34 5.03 10.26
CA VAL A 65 -16.93 4.09 11.31
C VAL A 65 -15.91 3.08 10.78
N ALA A 66 -16.17 2.42 9.66
CA ALA A 66 -15.25 1.44 9.09
C ALA A 66 -13.92 2.07 8.67
N GLY A 67 -13.97 3.24 8.01
CA GLY A 67 -12.78 3.98 7.61
C GLY A 67 -11.97 4.47 8.81
N SER A 68 -12.61 5.04 9.83
CA SER A 68 -11.92 5.51 11.04
C SER A 68 -11.28 4.35 11.81
N LEU A 69 -11.96 3.21 11.89
CA LEU A 69 -11.40 2.01 12.51
C LEU A 69 -10.19 1.48 11.75
N TYR A 70 -10.24 1.45 10.41
CA TYR A 70 -9.10 1.06 9.59
C TYR A 70 -7.94 2.06 9.72
N LEU A 71 -8.22 3.36 9.77
CA LEU A 71 -7.22 4.41 10.00
C LEU A 71 -6.53 4.23 11.36
N LEU A 72 -7.29 4.00 12.42
CA LEU A 72 -6.76 3.72 13.76
C LEU A 72 -5.90 2.46 13.78
N LEU A 73 -6.34 1.40 13.09
CA LEU A 73 -5.57 0.18 12.94
C LEU A 73 -4.23 0.46 12.26
N LEU A 74 -4.23 1.26 11.18
CA LEU A 74 -3.00 1.66 10.51
C LEU A 74 -2.11 2.50 11.43
N MET A 75 -2.64 3.54 12.08
CA MET A 75 -1.88 4.39 13.01
C MET A 75 -1.26 3.61 14.17
N TYR A 76 -1.97 2.62 14.70
CA TYR A 76 -1.45 1.76 15.76
C TYR A 76 -0.39 0.78 15.25
N SER A 77 -0.46 0.40 13.98
CA SER A 77 0.49 -0.54 13.37
C SER A 77 1.82 0.08 12.93
N VAL A 78 1.87 1.41 12.77
CA VAL A 78 3.11 2.11 12.41
C VAL A 78 4.08 1.97 13.58
N PRO A 79 5.24 1.31 13.39
CA PRO A 79 6.26 1.23 14.42
C PRO A 79 6.68 2.65 14.76
N GLN A 80 6.55 3.05 16.03
CA GLN A 80 7.09 4.33 16.47
C GLN A 80 8.62 4.24 16.37
N ILE A 81 9.17 4.85 15.32
CA ILE A 81 10.61 4.88 15.00
C ILE A 81 11.44 5.40 16.19
N SER A 82 10.81 6.10 17.13
CA SER A 82 11.40 6.63 18.37
C SER A 82 11.48 5.65 19.53
N GLN A 83 10.98 4.40 19.42
CA GLN A 83 11.13 3.43 20.51
C GLN A 83 12.52 2.77 20.48
N THR A 84 13.49 3.46 21.07
CA THR A 84 14.76 2.88 21.55
C THR A 84 14.58 1.80 22.62
N ASN A 85 13.34 1.54 23.05
CA ASN A 85 12.99 0.45 23.96
C ASN A 85 12.98 -0.90 23.22
N THR A 86 14.15 -1.52 23.17
CA THR A 86 14.40 -2.90 22.69
C THR A 86 13.63 -3.99 23.44
N TRP A 87 12.90 -3.65 24.50
CA TRP A 87 12.25 -4.61 25.41
C TRP A 87 10.84 -5.04 24.96
N MET A 88 10.22 -4.37 23.99
CA MET A 88 8.99 -4.84 23.33
C MET A 88 9.14 -4.82 21.79
N PRO A 89 10.04 -5.63 21.23
CA PRO A 89 10.40 -5.55 19.81
C PRO A 89 9.28 -6.00 18.86
N PHE A 90 8.23 -6.68 19.36
CA PHE A 90 7.14 -7.22 18.54
C PHE A 90 5.80 -7.08 19.24
N GLY A 91 5.19 -5.90 19.17
CA GLY A 91 3.75 -5.81 19.38
C GLY A 91 3.03 -6.72 18.35
N PRO A 92 1.97 -7.44 18.73
CA PRO A 92 1.25 -8.36 17.82
C PRO A 92 0.66 -7.65 16.59
N LEU A 93 0.58 -6.33 16.61
CA LEU A 93 0.06 -5.45 15.55
C LEU A 93 1.18 -4.76 14.77
N ASN A 94 2.15 -5.52 14.24
CA ASN A 94 3.17 -4.95 13.36
C ASN A 94 2.58 -4.68 11.95
N TYR A 95 2.89 -3.52 11.35
CA TYR A 95 2.49 -3.14 9.98
C TYR A 95 2.73 -4.26 8.94
N SER A 96 3.83 -4.99 9.08
CA SER A 96 4.20 -6.11 8.18
C SER A 96 3.29 -7.35 8.32
N SER A 97 2.62 -7.50 9.47
CA SER A 97 1.75 -8.64 9.75
C SER A 97 0.30 -8.45 9.28
N LEU A 98 -0.10 -7.22 8.97
CA LEU A 98 -1.43 -6.92 8.45
C LEU A 98 -1.68 -7.66 7.14
N VAL A 99 -2.85 -8.30 7.02
CA VAL A 99 -3.25 -9.04 5.81
C VAL A 99 -3.20 -8.14 4.57
N THR A 100 -3.64 -6.89 4.70
CA THR A 100 -3.61 -5.93 3.60
C THR A 100 -2.19 -5.61 3.15
N THR A 101 -1.25 -5.41 4.07
CA THR A 101 0.18 -5.21 3.75
C THR A 101 0.76 -6.42 3.02
N LYS A 102 0.45 -7.64 3.47
CA LYS A 102 0.91 -8.88 2.80
C LYS A 102 0.38 -8.99 1.38
N VAL A 103 -0.90 -8.68 1.17
CA VAL A 103 -1.51 -8.68 -0.18
C VAL A 103 -0.85 -7.61 -1.06
N ILE A 104 -0.54 -6.42 -0.51
CA ILE A 104 0.14 -5.37 -1.28
C ILE A 104 1.58 -5.78 -1.64
N TYR A 105 2.34 -6.34 -0.71
CA TYR A 105 3.70 -6.82 -1.01
C TYR A 105 3.71 -8.00 -1.97
N TRP A 106 2.72 -8.89 -1.89
CA TRP A 106 2.52 -9.92 -2.90
C TRP A 106 2.23 -9.30 -4.28
N ALA A 107 1.38 -8.27 -4.35
CA ALA A 107 1.13 -7.56 -5.61
C ALA A 107 2.38 -6.84 -6.13
N TYR A 108 3.21 -6.27 -5.24
CA TYR A 108 4.48 -5.65 -5.59
C TYR A 108 5.48 -6.67 -6.15
N SER A 109 5.50 -7.90 -5.62
CA SER A 109 6.39 -8.94 -6.15
C SER A 109 5.98 -9.47 -7.53
N LEU A 110 4.80 -9.11 -8.03
CA LEU A 110 4.38 -9.38 -9.40
C LEU A 110 4.90 -8.33 -10.40
N LEU A 111 5.49 -7.22 -9.93
CA LEU A 111 6.06 -6.20 -10.81
C LEU A 111 7.32 -6.74 -11.53
N PRO A 112 7.55 -6.34 -12.79
CA PRO A 112 8.79 -6.64 -13.48
C PRO A 112 10.02 -6.14 -12.71
N THR A 113 11.10 -6.91 -12.71
CA THR A 113 12.35 -6.57 -12.01
C THR A 113 12.92 -5.21 -12.42
N SER A 114 12.68 -4.79 -13.65
CA SER A 114 13.08 -3.47 -14.15
C SER A 114 12.45 -2.30 -13.38
N LYS A 115 11.34 -2.50 -12.68
CA LYS A 115 10.69 -1.47 -11.84
C LYS A 115 11.07 -1.55 -10.37
N THR A 116 11.68 -2.64 -9.93
CA THR A 116 12.05 -2.86 -8.53
C THR A 116 13.54 -2.63 -8.27
N THR A 117 14.34 -2.44 -9.31
CA THR A 117 15.77 -2.10 -9.20
C THR A 117 15.99 -0.58 -9.19
N PRO A 118 16.62 -0.01 -8.15
CA PRO A 118 16.80 1.44 -8.02
C PRO A 118 17.83 2.02 -9.00
N GLN A 119 18.76 1.19 -9.48
CA GLN A 119 19.80 1.58 -10.43
C GLN A 119 19.71 0.73 -11.68
N LEU A 120 19.96 1.35 -12.83
CA LEU A 120 20.14 0.60 -14.07
C LEU A 120 21.47 -0.13 -13.99
N THR A 121 21.45 -1.45 -14.22
CA THR A 121 22.69 -2.22 -14.38
C THR A 121 23.42 -1.66 -15.61
N PRO A 122 24.67 -1.16 -15.46
CA PRO A 122 25.42 -0.72 -16.62
C PRO A 122 25.54 -1.89 -17.60
N PRO A 123 25.45 -1.64 -18.92
CA PRO A 123 25.55 -2.70 -19.91
C PRO A 123 26.84 -3.45 -19.66
N THR A 124 26.74 -4.73 -19.29
CA THR A 124 27.92 -5.55 -19.08
C THR A 124 28.65 -5.57 -20.42
N PRO A 125 29.89 -5.05 -20.51
CA PRO A 125 30.61 -5.08 -21.77
C PRO A 125 30.66 -6.54 -22.23
N PRO A 126 30.41 -6.82 -23.52
CA PRO A 126 30.38 -8.19 -24.03
C PRO A 126 31.67 -8.89 -23.60
N ALA A 127 31.53 -10.05 -22.96
CA ALA A 127 32.61 -10.82 -22.34
C ALA A 127 33.65 -11.39 -23.35
N GLY A 128 33.78 -10.79 -24.53
CA GLY A 128 34.55 -11.29 -25.67
C GLY A 128 35.70 -10.39 -26.14
N MET A 129 35.87 -9.17 -25.63
CA MET A 129 37.12 -8.43 -25.86
C MET A 129 38.10 -8.74 -24.73
N GLY A 130 38.77 -9.88 -24.89
CA GLY A 130 39.89 -10.29 -24.05
C GLY A 130 40.98 -9.22 -24.02
N MET A 131 40.88 -8.30 -23.06
CA MET A 131 42.09 -7.77 -22.46
C MET A 131 42.71 -8.93 -21.70
N SER A 132 43.64 -9.60 -22.38
CA SER A 132 44.69 -10.38 -21.74
C SER A 132 45.36 -9.47 -20.71
N SER A 133 44.85 -9.50 -19.48
CA SER A 133 45.54 -8.96 -18.32
C SER A 133 46.79 -9.81 -18.19
N ALA A 134 47.84 -9.35 -18.87
CA ALA A 134 49.18 -9.87 -18.73
C ALA A 134 49.47 -9.93 -17.24
N SER A 135 49.63 -11.16 -16.79
CA SER A 135 50.06 -11.57 -15.48
C SER A 135 51.29 -10.77 -15.07
N MET A 136 51.11 -9.75 -14.23
CA MET A 136 52.17 -9.34 -13.30
C MET A 136 52.15 -10.33 -12.13
N SER A 137 52.65 -11.53 -12.41
CA SER A 137 53.09 -12.47 -11.40
C SER A 137 54.41 -11.95 -10.84
N GLY A 138 54.37 -11.23 -9.73
CA GLY A 138 55.59 -10.78 -9.08
C GLY A 138 55.30 -10.09 -7.77
N GLY A 139 55.32 -10.84 -6.67
CA GLY A 139 55.27 -10.25 -5.34
C GLY A 139 54.87 -11.23 -4.25
N MET A 140 55.81 -12.06 -3.81
CA MET A 140 55.74 -12.81 -2.55
C MET A 140 55.51 -11.85 -1.38
N GLY A 141 54.57 -12.19 -0.49
CA GLY A 141 54.35 -11.46 0.76
C GLY A 141 53.37 -12.20 1.67
N GLY A 142 53.88 -13.20 2.38
CA GLY A 142 53.10 -13.96 3.36
C GLY A 142 52.62 -13.08 4.51
N GLY A 143 51.31 -12.96 4.65
CA GLY A 143 50.66 -12.29 5.77
C GLY A 143 49.39 -13.07 6.13
N GLN A 144 49.55 -14.05 7.02
CA GLN A 144 48.47 -14.85 7.58
C GLN A 144 47.65 -13.99 8.55
N PHE A 145 46.72 -13.19 8.04
CA PHE A 145 45.78 -12.42 8.87
C PHE A 145 44.48 -13.20 9.05
N SER A 146 44.46 -14.01 10.11
CA SER A 146 43.27 -14.65 10.66
C SER A 146 42.51 -13.63 11.52
N GLY A 147 41.59 -12.89 10.92
CA GLY A 147 40.71 -11.96 11.63
C GLY A 147 39.32 -11.94 10.99
N GLY A 148 38.35 -12.59 11.65
CA GLY A 148 36.95 -12.69 11.22
C GLY A 148 36.18 -11.38 11.35
N GLY A 149 36.60 -10.35 10.61
CA GLY A 149 35.83 -9.14 10.39
C GLY A 149 35.12 -9.23 9.05
N GLN A 150 33.79 -9.39 9.07
CA GLN A 150 32.94 -9.07 7.93
C GLN A 150 33.03 -7.56 7.68
N PHE A 151 34.12 -7.11 7.06
CA PHE A 151 34.16 -5.81 6.45
C PHE A 151 33.19 -5.87 5.26
N VAL A 152 31.98 -5.37 5.50
CA VAL A 152 31.08 -4.89 4.44
C VAL A 152 31.84 -3.76 3.77
N GLY A 153 32.74 -4.14 2.86
CA GLY A 153 33.35 -3.24 1.91
C GLY A 153 32.24 -2.72 1.04
N GLY A 154 31.62 -1.62 1.46
CA GLY A 154 30.89 -0.72 0.58
C GLY A 154 31.90 -0.21 -0.44
N GLY A 155 32.20 -1.04 -1.43
CA GLY A 155 32.94 -0.61 -2.60
C GLY A 155 32.22 0.62 -3.10
N MET A 156 32.95 1.72 -3.25
CA MET A 156 32.51 2.90 -3.98
C MET A 156 32.38 2.54 -5.47
N GLY A 157 31.59 1.50 -5.77
CA GLY A 157 31.16 1.18 -7.11
C GLY A 157 30.39 2.39 -7.59
N PHE A 158 30.85 2.96 -8.70
CA PHE A 158 30.09 3.92 -9.49
C PHE A 158 28.67 3.37 -9.67
N GLY A 159 27.74 3.80 -8.82
CA GLY A 159 26.34 3.44 -8.94
C GLY A 159 25.88 3.85 -10.33
N GLY A 160 25.24 2.93 -11.05
CA GLY A 160 24.66 3.25 -12.34
C GLY A 160 23.70 4.44 -12.22
N PRO A 161 23.34 5.09 -13.33
CA PRO A 161 22.35 6.16 -13.30
C PRO A 161 21.06 5.68 -12.62
N PRO A 162 20.39 6.55 -11.83
CA PRO A 162 19.16 6.18 -11.15
C PRO A 162 18.11 5.74 -12.18
N ASN A 163 17.36 4.70 -11.85
CA ASN A 163 16.32 4.19 -12.72
C ASN A 163 15.07 5.09 -12.62
N PRO A 164 14.66 5.78 -13.70
CA PRO A 164 13.49 6.66 -13.66
C PRO A 164 12.16 5.90 -13.47
N ASP A 165 12.12 4.61 -13.79
CA ASP A 165 10.95 3.74 -13.64
C ASP A 165 10.93 2.97 -12.31
N TYR A 166 11.89 3.24 -11.41
CA TYR A 166 11.92 2.62 -10.10
C TYR A 166 10.70 3.02 -9.29
N ILE A 167 9.97 2.02 -8.81
CA ILE A 167 8.85 2.19 -7.89
C ILE A 167 9.35 1.80 -6.51
N ASP A 168 9.33 2.74 -5.58
CA ASP A 168 9.71 2.45 -4.21
C ASP A 168 8.66 1.56 -3.54
N GLN A 169 9.11 0.48 -2.91
CA GLN A 169 8.23 -0.51 -2.26
C GLN A 169 7.39 0.13 -1.14
N GLU A 170 7.95 1.08 -0.40
CA GLU A 170 7.25 1.77 0.69
C GLU A 170 6.16 2.70 0.12
N LEU A 171 6.48 3.48 -0.90
CA LEU A 171 5.50 4.34 -1.58
C LEU A 171 4.37 3.52 -2.22
N PHE A 172 4.71 2.38 -2.84
CA PHE A 172 3.72 1.45 -3.38
C PHE A 172 2.80 0.91 -2.27
N ALA A 173 3.37 0.53 -1.12
CA ALA A 173 2.60 0.09 0.04
C ALA A 173 1.67 1.19 0.57
N GLN A 174 2.16 2.43 0.70
CA GLN A 174 1.36 3.56 1.16
C GLN A 174 0.18 3.87 0.22
N VAL A 175 0.41 3.85 -1.10
CA VAL A 175 -0.66 3.98 -2.11
C VAL A 175 -1.67 2.85 -1.98
N GLY A 176 -1.18 1.59 -1.88
CA GLY A 176 -2.04 0.42 -1.70
C GLY A 176 -2.90 0.50 -0.44
N GLN A 177 -2.35 0.97 0.68
CA GLN A 177 -3.09 1.13 1.93
C GLN A 177 -4.19 2.19 1.83
N ALA A 178 -3.94 3.31 1.15
CA ALA A 178 -4.95 4.34 0.91
C ALA A 178 -6.12 3.78 0.07
N LEU A 179 -5.82 2.99 -0.98
CA LEU A 179 -6.84 2.32 -1.79
C LEU A 179 -7.66 1.30 -0.97
N TRP A 180 -6.99 0.48 -0.15
CA TRP A 180 -7.66 -0.44 0.77
C TRP A 180 -8.57 0.28 1.75
N MET A 181 -8.14 1.42 2.27
CA MET A 181 -8.94 2.22 3.19
C MET A 181 -10.21 2.76 2.53
N LEU A 182 -10.13 3.25 1.30
CA LEU A 182 -11.33 3.67 0.53
C LEU A 182 -12.28 2.49 0.32
N PHE A 183 -11.73 1.33 -0.04
CA PHE A 183 -12.52 0.12 -0.27
C PHE A 183 -13.22 -0.38 1.00
N VAL A 184 -12.51 -0.48 2.13
CA VAL A 184 -13.05 -0.91 3.42
C VAL A 184 -14.12 0.06 3.92
N SER A 185 -13.90 1.37 3.76
CA SER A 185 -14.88 2.39 4.11
C SER A 185 -16.16 2.24 3.26
N TRP A 186 -16.01 2.07 1.95
CA TRP A 186 -17.15 1.85 1.05
C TRP A 186 -17.94 0.58 1.39
N LEU A 187 -17.25 -0.52 1.71
CA LEU A 187 -17.89 -1.75 2.19
C LEU A 187 -18.66 -1.51 3.49
N GLY A 188 -18.06 -0.83 4.47
CA GLY A 188 -18.71 -0.49 5.74
C GLY A 188 -20.00 0.31 5.55
N GLY A 189 -19.99 1.29 4.65
CA GLY A 189 -21.20 2.03 4.29
C GLY A 189 -22.26 1.16 3.62
N THR A 190 -21.85 0.28 2.70
CA THR A 190 -22.76 -0.62 1.99
C THR A 190 -23.44 -1.61 2.92
N VAL A 191 -22.69 -2.19 3.87
CA VAL A 191 -23.23 -3.10 4.90
C VAL A 191 -24.20 -2.38 5.83
N ALA A 192 -23.83 -1.20 6.35
CA ALA A 192 -24.71 -0.42 7.23
C ALA A 192 -26.03 -0.02 6.54
N TRP A 193 -25.95 0.36 5.27
CA TRP A 193 -27.13 0.65 4.46
C TRP A 193 -28.01 -0.59 4.19
N GLY A 194 -27.39 -1.74 3.92
CA GLY A 194 -28.09 -3.01 3.77
C GLY A 194 -28.87 -3.40 5.03
N LEU A 195 -28.23 -3.28 6.21
CA LEU A 195 -28.86 -3.52 7.51
C LEU A 195 -30.00 -2.54 7.81
N PHE A 196 -29.88 -1.28 7.41
CA PHE A 196 -30.98 -0.32 7.57
C PHE A 196 -32.21 -0.72 6.76
N ARG A 197 -32.03 -1.23 5.54
CA ARG A 197 -33.13 -1.65 4.66
C ARG A 197 -33.86 -2.90 5.14
N THR A 198 -33.20 -3.80 5.86
CA THR A 198 -33.86 -5.01 6.37
C THR A 198 -34.78 -4.71 7.54
N ARG A 199 -34.43 -3.73 8.40
CA ARG A 199 -35.28 -3.31 9.53
C ARG A 199 -36.67 -2.82 9.10
N GLY A 200 -36.73 -1.96 8.08
CA GLY A 200 -38.02 -1.44 7.61
C GLY A 200 -38.98 -2.51 7.06
N LYS A 201 -38.47 -3.68 6.65
CA LYS A 201 -39.33 -4.80 6.23
C LYS A 201 -39.96 -5.51 7.42
N SER A 202 -39.20 -5.66 8.51
CA SER A 202 -39.68 -6.30 9.74
C SER A 202 -40.79 -5.50 10.41
N ASP A 203 -40.66 -4.17 10.43
CA ASP A 203 -41.66 -3.27 11.03
C ASP A 203 -43.00 -3.32 10.26
N ASN A 204 -42.93 -3.39 8.92
CA ASN A 204 -44.12 -3.53 8.08
C ASN A 204 -44.80 -4.88 8.26
N ALA A 205 -44.02 -5.97 8.38
CA ALA A 205 -44.57 -7.30 8.58
C ALA A 205 -45.31 -7.42 9.93
N ALA A 206 -44.76 -6.82 10.99
CA ALA A 206 -45.37 -6.80 12.32
C ALA A 206 -46.73 -6.06 12.33
N ASN A 207 -46.87 -4.99 11.55
CA ASN A 207 -48.11 -4.21 11.46
C ASN A 207 -49.21 -4.90 10.62
N THR A 208 -48.88 -5.96 9.88
CA THR A 208 -49.84 -6.70 9.02
C THR A 208 -50.27 -8.05 9.59
N ALA A 209 -49.82 -8.42 10.79
CA ALA A 209 -50.27 -9.64 11.46
C ALA A 209 -51.71 -9.43 12.01
N PRO A 210 -52.69 -10.27 11.63
CA PRO A 210 -54.09 -10.17 12.05
C PRO A 210 -54.34 -10.56 13.51
#